data_AF-A0A3L8S4C8-F1
#
_entry.id   AF-A0A3L8S4C8-F1
#
_cell.length_a   1.000
_cell.length_b   1.000
_cell.length_c   1.000
_cell.angle_alpha   90.00
_cell.angle_beta   90.00
_cell.angle_gamma   90.00
#
_symmetry.space_group_name_H-M   'P 1'
#
loop_
_entity.id
_entity.type
_entity.pdbx_description
1 polymer ?
#
loop_
_entity_poly.entity_id
_entity_poly.type
_entity_poly.pdbx_seq_one_letter_code
_entity_poly.pdbx_strand_id
1 'polypeptide(L)'
;MSEGSSLIARLKQYRWVVPAHGEVKVKVGFSAKKPGNFEQTLRFELVQSKRQYELPCHCTGLYPSISQDPRLVFPQWRETMEADDIIFKEYVESTKQFHFGPLLCGKSREW
;
A
#
# COMPACT_ATOMS: atom_id res chain seq x y z
N MET A 1 8.31 9.30 -25.99
CA MET A 1 7.38 9.26 -24.83
C MET A 1 8.12 9.84 -23.64
N SER A 2 7.56 10.92 -23.08
CA SER A 2 8.24 11.90 -22.23
C SER A 2 8.97 11.32 -21.03
N GLU A 3 10.23 11.76 -20.86
CA GLU A 3 10.96 11.70 -19.60
C GLU A 3 10.20 12.49 -18.53
N GLY A 4 9.40 11.80 -17.73
CA GLY A 4 8.84 12.35 -16.50
C GLY A 4 9.98 12.65 -15.54
N SER A 5 10.40 13.91 -15.47
CA SER A 5 11.42 14.39 -14.55
C SER A 5 11.17 13.84 -13.15
N SER A 6 12.13 13.07 -12.68
CA SER A 6 12.23 12.68 -11.28
C SER A 6 12.26 13.93 -10.43
N LEU A 7 11.13 14.37 -9.89
CA LEU A 7 11.14 15.28 -8.76
C LEU A 7 11.68 14.47 -7.58
N ILE A 8 13.01 14.31 -7.52
CA ILE A 8 13.68 14.08 -6.25
C ILE A 8 13.22 15.25 -5.41
N ALA A 9 12.30 15.00 -4.47
CA ALA A 9 11.81 16.01 -3.56
C ALA A 9 12.99 16.42 -2.68
N ARG A 10 13.83 17.32 -3.20
CA ARG A 10 14.92 17.93 -2.43
C ARG A 10 14.23 18.59 -1.24
N LEU A 11 14.64 18.21 -0.03
CA LEU A 11 14.15 18.81 1.21
C LEU A 11 14.27 20.34 1.06
N LYS A 12 13.12 21.03 0.95
CA LYS A 12 13.10 22.49 0.79
C LYS A 12 13.47 23.22 2.07
N GLN A 13 13.34 22.55 3.21
CA GLN A 13 13.70 23.04 4.54
C GLN A 13 14.48 21.95 5.28
N TYR A 14 15.65 22.31 5.80
CA TYR A 14 16.58 21.43 6.52
C TYR A 14 16.99 22.01 7.88
N ARG A 15 16.43 23.17 8.26
CA ARG A 15 16.73 23.87 9.50
C ARG A 15 15.44 24.40 10.10
N TRP A 16 15.32 24.23 11.41
CA TRP A 16 14.17 24.67 12.18
C TRP A 16 14.64 25.37 13.45
N VAL A 17 13.83 26.29 13.95
CA VAL A 17 14.00 26.91 15.28
C VAL A 17 12.90 26.34 16.16
N VAL A 18 13.29 25.59 17.19
CA VAL A 18 12.36 25.02 18.16
C VAL A 18 12.26 26.00 19.33
N PRO A 19 11.06 26.53 19.65
CA PRO A 19 10.89 27.42 20.79
C PRO A 19 11.08 26.65 22.11
N ALA A 20 11.34 27.36 23.20
CA ALA A 20 11.47 26.75 24.52
C ALA A 20 10.19 25.98 24.87
N HIS A 21 10.36 24.73 25.33
CA HIS A 21 9.26 23.80 25.61
C HIS A 21 8.32 23.51 24.41
N GLY A 22 8.76 23.83 23.19
CA GLY A 22 8.01 23.57 21.97
C GLY A 22 8.45 22.31 21.23
N GLU A 23 7.71 22.00 20.16
CA GLU A 23 8.02 20.93 19.23
C GLU A 23 7.95 21.45 17.78
N VAL A 24 8.65 20.76 16.87
CA VAL A 24 8.55 21.00 15.43
C VAL A 24 8.29 19.67 14.74
N LYS A 25 7.26 19.62 13.89
CA LYS A 25 6.90 18.41 13.13
C LYS A 25 7.64 18.39 11.79
N VAL A 26 8.52 17.42 11.62
CA VAL A 26 9.25 17.19 10.36
C VAL A 26 8.48 16.17 9.53
N LYS A 27 8.12 16.54 8.28
CA LYS A 27 7.49 15.63 7.33
C LYS A 27 8.54 14.99 6.44
N VAL A 28 8.63 13.66 6.47
CA VAL A 28 9.53 12.88 5.61
C VAL A 28 8.69 12.21 4.54
N GLY A 29 8.98 12.53 3.28
CA GLY A 29 8.35 11.90 2.12
C GLY A 29 9.25 10.83 1.52
N PHE A 30 8.73 9.63 1.34
CA PHE A 30 9.41 8.55 0.63
C PHE A 30 8.72 8.30 -0.71
N SER A 31 9.50 8.16 -1.78
CA SER A 31 9.00 7.84 -3.12
C SER A 31 10.02 6.96 -3.84
N ALA A 32 9.64 5.72 -4.14
CA ALA A 32 10.45 4.77 -4.89
C ALA A 32 9.90 4.59 -6.31
N LYS A 33 10.79 4.57 -7.31
CA LYS A 33 10.42 4.27 -8.71
C LYS A 33 10.45 2.79 -9.06
N LYS A 34 11.18 2.02 -8.26
CA LYS A 34 11.39 0.58 -8.43
C LYS A 34 11.14 -0.09 -7.10
N PRO A 35 10.62 -1.33 -7.08
CA PRO A 35 10.48 -2.07 -5.85
C PRO A 35 11.86 -2.37 -5.25
N GLY A 36 11.90 -2.53 -3.94
CA GLY A 36 13.13 -2.82 -3.21
C GLY A 36 13.06 -2.38 -1.77
N ASN A 37 14.10 -2.73 -1.02
CA ASN A 37 14.32 -2.23 0.33
C ASN A 37 15.24 -1.01 0.26
N PHE A 38 14.89 0.01 1.03
CA PHE A 38 15.60 1.28 1.10
C PHE A 38 15.89 1.60 2.55
N GLU A 39 17.16 1.88 2.84
CA GLU A 39 17.61 2.21 4.18
C GLU A 39 18.34 3.55 4.10
N GLN A 40 17.94 4.49 4.95
CA GLN A 40 18.57 5.80 5.03
C GLN A 40 18.51 6.30 6.47
N THR A 41 19.64 6.71 7.01
CA THR A 41 19.70 7.34 8.33
C THR A 41 19.63 8.86 8.19
N LEU A 42 18.56 9.46 8.73
CA LEU A 42 18.45 10.91 8.84
C LEU A 42 19.28 11.39 10.03
N ARG A 43 20.08 12.44 9.80
CA ARG A 43 21.00 12.99 10.79
C ARG A 43 20.58 14.41 11.13
N PHE A 44 20.39 14.66 12.42
CA PHE A 44 20.01 15.96 12.95
C PHE A 44 21.12 16.48 13.87
N GLU A 45 21.40 17.77 13.77
CA GLU A 45 22.39 18.44 14.60
C GLU A 45 21.78 19.69 15.21
N LEU A 46 22.13 19.96 16.47
CA LEU A 46 21.79 21.22 17.11
C LEU A 46 22.82 22.27 16.71
N VAL A 47 22.34 23.46 16.35
CA VAL A 47 23.21 24.60 16.05
C VAL A 47 24.14 24.85 17.24
N GLN A 48 25.44 24.95 16.98
CA GLN A 48 26.51 25.11 17.99
C GLN A 48 26.80 23.90 18.89
N SER A 49 26.15 22.76 18.67
CA SER A 49 26.55 21.48 19.28
C SER A 49 27.28 20.61 18.27
N LYS A 50 28.18 19.75 18.75
CA LYS A 50 28.78 18.66 17.94
C LYS A 50 28.01 17.35 18.06
N ARG A 51 26.88 17.35 18.80
CA ARG A 51 26.08 16.16 19.01
C ARG A 51 25.18 15.93 17.81
N GLN A 52 25.38 14.79 17.17
CA GLN A 52 24.54 14.30 16.09
C GLN A 52 23.49 13.33 16.64
N TYR A 53 22.26 13.48 16.20
CA TYR A 53 21.14 12.59 16.47
C TYR A 53 20.82 11.82 15.20
N GLU A 54 20.82 10.50 15.28
CA GLU A 54 20.57 9.62 14.14
C GLU A 54 19.18 8.99 14.25
N LEU A 55 18.43 9.07 13.15
CA LEU A 55 17.12 8.44 13.01
C LEU A 55 17.21 7.47 11.82
N PRO A 56 17.41 6.17 12.07
CA PRO A 56 17.38 5.18 11.00
C PRO A 56 15.97 5.08 10.42
N CYS A 57 15.87 5.09 9.09
CA CYS A 57 14.62 4.91 8.36
C CYS A 57 14.75 3.71 7.43
N HIS A 58 13.79 2.79 7.53
CA HIS A 58 13.67 1.63 6.65
C HIS A 58 12.36 1.76 5.88
N CYS A 59 12.42 1.55 4.57
CA CYS A 59 11.25 1.64 3.69
C CYS A 59 11.31 0.49 2.69
N THR A 60 10.14 -0.05 2.36
CA THR A 60 10.01 -1.07 1.31
C THR A 60 9.08 -0.54 0.24
N GLY A 61 9.61 -0.44 -0.99
CA GLY A 61 8.80 -0.19 -2.18
C GLY A 61 8.36 -1.51 -2.77
N LEU A 62 7.06 -1.69 -3.00
CA LEU A 62 6.48 -2.83 -3.69
C LEU A 62 5.67 -2.36 -4.88
N TYR A 63 5.50 -3.22 -5.88
CA TYR A 63 4.48 -3.00 -6.90
C TYR A 63 3.09 -3.08 -6.26
N PRO A 64 2.09 -2.37 -6.81
CA PRO A 64 0.72 -2.53 -6.38
C PRO A 64 0.32 -4.00 -6.58
N SER A 65 -0.15 -4.61 -5.50
CA SER A 65 -0.69 -5.97 -5.52
C SER A 65 -2.07 -5.96 -4.87
N ILE A 66 -2.93 -6.87 -5.34
CA ILE A 66 -4.20 -7.15 -4.69
C ILE A 66 -3.92 -8.15 -3.56
N SER A 67 -4.61 -7.98 -2.43
CA SER A 67 -4.56 -8.94 -1.34
C SER A 67 -4.81 -10.36 -1.88
N GLN A 68 -3.96 -11.30 -1.49
CA GLN A 68 -4.17 -12.72 -1.83
C GLN A 68 -5.18 -13.38 -0.88
N ASP A 69 -5.58 -12.68 0.18
CA ASP A 69 -6.61 -13.15 1.09
C ASP A 69 -8.00 -12.96 0.44
N PRO A 70 -8.70 -14.05 0.09
CA PRO A 70 -9.97 -13.96 -0.61
C PRO A 70 -11.07 -13.31 0.24
N ARG A 71 -10.97 -13.38 1.57
CA ARG A 71 -11.95 -12.81 2.50
C ARG A 71 -11.91 -11.28 2.48
N LEU A 72 -10.77 -10.69 2.11
CA LEU A 72 -10.63 -9.25 1.86
C LEU A 72 -11.02 -8.84 0.43
N VAL A 73 -10.88 -9.73 -0.55
CA VAL A 73 -11.17 -9.43 -1.97
C VAL A 73 -12.65 -9.59 -2.30
N PHE A 74 -13.31 -10.59 -1.71
CA PHE A 74 -14.71 -10.92 -1.99
C PHE A 74 -15.60 -10.53 -0.81
N PRO A 75 -16.63 -9.68 -1.02
CA PRO A 75 -17.50 -9.21 0.07
C PRO A 75 -18.27 -10.34 0.76
N GLN A 76 -18.63 -11.37 -0.01
CA GLN A 76 -19.32 -12.56 0.48
C GLN A 76 -18.44 -13.77 0.22
N TRP A 77 -18.25 -14.57 1.26
CA TRP A 77 -17.48 -15.80 1.18
C TRP A 77 -18.05 -16.85 2.15
N ARG A 78 -17.77 -18.12 1.87
CA ARG A 78 -18.06 -19.26 2.73
C ARG A 78 -16.94 -20.29 2.67
N GLU A 79 -16.85 -21.13 3.69
CA GLU A 79 -15.79 -22.13 3.81
C GLU A 79 -16.03 -23.34 2.89
N THR A 80 -17.25 -23.88 2.90
CA THR A 80 -17.63 -25.08 2.14
C THR A 80 -18.90 -24.85 1.30
N MET A 81 -19.14 -25.76 0.36
CA MET A 81 -20.32 -25.81 -0.49
C MET A 81 -20.77 -27.26 -0.59
N GLU A 82 -22.07 -27.50 -0.41
CA GLU A 82 -22.70 -28.79 -0.69
C GLU A 82 -23.10 -28.90 -2.16
N ALA A 83 -23.27 -30.12 -2.68
CA ALA A 83 -23.51 -30.34 -4.11
C ALA A 83 -24.81 -29.70 -4.64
N ASP A 84 -25.81 -29.47 -3.77
CA ASP A 84 -27.11 -28.89 -4.11
C ASP A 84 -27.20 -27.37 -3.81
N ASP A 85 -26.13 -26.77 -3.29
CA ASP A 85 -26.15 -25.37 -2.87
C ASP A 85 -26.15 -24.42 -4.09
N ILE A 86 -27.15 -23.55 -4.16
CA ILE A 86 -27.22 -22.50 -5.18
C ILE A 86 -26.49 -21.26 -4.65
N ILE A 87 -25.21 -21.13 -5.00
CA ILE A 87 -24.38 -19.99 -4.60
C ILE A 87 -24.51 -18.84 -5.59
N PHE A 88 -24.67 -17.61 -5.11
CA PHE A 88 -24.76 -16.42 -5.96
C PHE A 88 -23.84 -15.29 -5.49
N LYS A 89 -22.81 -14.99 -6.30
CA LYS A 89 -21.80 -13.95 -6.07
C LYS A 89 -21.02 -14.12 -4.76
N GLU A 90 -20.67 -15.35 -4.42
CA GLU A 90 -19.86 -15.66 -3.23
C GLU A 90 -18.59 -16.41 -3.61
N TYR A 91 -17.54 -16.20 -2.82
CA TYR A 91 -16.31 -16.99 -2.88
C TYR A 91 -16.41 -18.23 -1.99
N VAL A 92 -15.99 -19.39 -2.48
CA VAL A 92 -15.96 -20.64 -1.72
C VAL A 92 -14.51 -21.04 -1.48
N GLU A 93 -14.11 -21.11 -0.21
CA GLU A 93 -12.71 -21.37 0.18
C GLU A 93 -12.27 -22.80 -0.16
N SER A 94 -13.14 -23.80 0.05
CA SER A 94 -12.85 -25.20 -0.26
C SER A 94 -12.54 -25.45 -1.73
N THR A 95 -13.22 -24.75 -2.64
CA THR A 95 -13.04 -24.89 -4.10
C THR A 95 -12.08 -23.85 -4.68
N LYS A 96 -11.67 -22.85 -3.88
CA LYS A 96 -10.88 -21.69 -4.26
C LYS A 96 -11.46 -20.91 -5.45
N GLN A 97 -12.78 -20.90 -5.60
CA GLN A 97 -13.48 -20.33 -6.75
C GLN A 97 -14.53 -19.29 -6.33
N PHE A 98 -14.73 -18.30 -7.19
CA PHE A 98 -15.84 -17.35 -7.06
C PHE A 98 -17.02 -17.83 -7.91
N HIS A 99 -18.18 -18.01 -7.28
CA HIS A 99 -19.39 -18.49 -7.93
C HIS A 99 -20.27 -17.30 -8.31
N PHE A 100 -20.45 -17.05 -9.61
CA PHE A 100 -21.36 -16.01 -10.10
C PHE A 100 -22.84 -16.38 -9.92
N GLY A 101 -23.13 -17.68 -9.78
CA GLY A 101 -24.46 -18.26 -9.66
C GLY A 101 -25.08 -18.70 -10.98
N PRO A 102 -26.33 -19.18 -10.94
CA PRO A 102 -26.97 -19.81 -12.08
C PRO A 102 -27.09 -18.83 -13.25
N LEU A 103 -26.53 -19.22 -14.39
CA LEU A 103 -26.67 -18.46 -15.62
C LEU A 103 -28.10 -18.62 -16.14
N LEU A 104 -28.72 -17.50 -16.51
CA LEU A 104 -29.98 -17.53 -17.25
C LEU A 104 -29.74 -18.19 -18.60
N CYS A 105 -30.13 -19.44 -18.75
CA CYS A 105 -30.08 -20.13 -20.02
C CYS A 105 -31.20 -19.58 -20.93
N GLY A 106 -30.88 -19.18 -22.17
CA GLY A 106 -31.87 -18.75 -23.17
C GLY A 106 -31.91 -17.26 -23.53
N LYS A 107 -30.94 -16.44 -23.08
CA LYS A 107 -30.76 -15.06 -23.59
C LYS A 107 -29.67 -15.07 -24.68
N SER A 108 -30.04 -14.85 -25.94
CA SER A 108 -29.08 -14.66 -27.04
C SER A 108 -28.30 -13.34 -26.86
N ARG A 109 -27.10 -13.22 -27.42
CA ARG A 109 -26.18 -12.08 -27.24
C ARG A 109 -26.69 -10.74 -27.81
N GLU A 110 -27.85 -10.73 -28.46
CA GLU A 110 -28.37 -9.63 -29.29
C GLU A 110 -29.45 -8.77 -28.60
N TRP A 111 -29.37 -8.59 -27.28
CA TRP A 111 -30.27 -7.68 -26.55
C TRP A 111 -29.55 -6.40 -26.12
#